data_AF-A0A955PUC4-F1
#
_entry.id   AF-A0A955PUC4-F1
#
_cell.length_a   1.000
_cell.length_b   1.000
_cell.length_c   1.000
_cell.angle_alpha   90.00
_cell.angle_beta   90.00
_cell.angle_gamma   90.00
#
_symmetry.space_group_name_H-M   'P 1'
#
loop_
_entity.id
_entity.type
_entity.pdbx_description
1 polymer ?
#
loop_
_entity_poly.entity_id
_entity_poly.type
_entity_poly.pdbx_seq_one_letter_code
_entity_poly.pdbx_strand_id
1 'polypeptide(L)'
;MKRGAVTTVSESPVSEKPASLNPTKLSLSTQERETLVQEFLPVIKYMAMRMAMRASSGLNVEDLMSAGMVGLLDALTKFDPSREIKFRT
;
A
#
# COMPACT_ATOMS: atom_id res chain seq x y z
N MET A 1 -23.93 2.93 -50.23
CA MET A 1 -23.20 3.85 -49.32
C MET A 1 -23.31 3.27 -47.91
N LYS A 2 -22.34 2.47 -47.46
CA LYS A 2 -21.21 2.80 -46.57
C LYS A 2 -21.58 3.22 -45.13
N ARG A 3 -21.26 2.30 -44.19
CA ARG A 3 -20.76 2.49 -42.79
C ARG A 3 -21.81 2.88 -41.73
N GLY A 4 -21.89 2.30 -40.53
CA GLY A 4 -21.12 1.26 -39.81
C GLY A 4 -22.08 0.60 -38.78
N ALA A 5 -22.04 -0.70 -38.52
CA ALA A 5 -21.01 -1.46 -37.81
C ALA A 5 -21.02 -1.20 -36.29
N VAL A 6 -21.25 -2.31 -35.56
CA VAL A 6 -20.77 -2.65 -34.21
C VAL A 6 -21.76 -2.52 -33.04
N THR A 7 -22.41 -3.66 -32.81
CA THR A 7 -22.37 -4.48 -31.58
C THR A 7 -23.16 -4.05 -30.35
N THR A 8 -24.24 -4.81 -30.16
CA THR A 8 -24.83 -5.22 -28.89
C THR A 8 -23.82 -5.96 -28.00
N VAL A 9 -23.64 -5.52 -26.76
CA VAL A 9 -23.61 -6.45 -25.62
C VAL A 9 -24.04 -5.70 -24.36
N SER A 10 -25.28 -6.01 -23.97
CA SER A 10 -25.67 -6.25 -22.58
C SER A 10 -24.54 -6.85 -21.74
N GLU A 11 -24.30 -6.33 -20.54
CA GLU A 11 -24.32 -7.17 -19.34
C GLU A 11 -24.56 -6.34 -18.07
N SER A 12 -25.47 -6.86 -17.27
CA SER A 12 -25.86 -6.46 -15.93
C SER A 12 -24.71 -6.73 -14.90
N PRO A 13 -24.88 -6.42 -13.60
CA PRO A 13 -23.80 -6.44 -12.62
C PRO A 13 -23.53 -7.87 -12.09
N VAL A 14 -22.28 -8.34 -12.20
CA VAL A 14 -21.80 -9.64 -11.71
C VAL A 14 -20.33 -9.41 -11.27
N SER A 15 -20.03 -9.24 -9.98
CA SER A 15 -19.78 -10.33 -9.03
C SER A 15 -18.85 -11.40 -9.60
N GLU A 16 -17.54 -11.32 -9.39
CA GLU A 16 -16.70 -12.53 -9.43
C GLU A 16 -15.35 -12.28 -8.77
N LYS A 17 -15.21 -12.81 -7.55
CA LYS A 17 -13.95 -13.32 -7.05
C LYS A 17 -13.59 -14.53 -7.92
N PRO A 18 -12.53 -14.53 -8.73
CA PRO A 18 -12.00 -15.75 -9.30
C PRO A 18 -10.94 -16.29 -8.35
N ALA A 19 -11.27 -17.41 -7.72
CA ALA A 19 -10.30 -18.23 -7.05
C ALA A 19 -9.29 -18.79 -8.07
N SER A 20 -7.99 -18.75 -7.75
CA SER A 20 -7.17 -19.96 -7.54
C SER A 20 -5.70 -19.78 -7.93
N LEU A 21 -4.86 -20.51 -7.19
CA LEU A 21 -3.47 -20.91 -7.45
C LEU A 21 -2.39 -19.93 -6.98
N ASN A 22 -2.02 -20.02 -5.70
CA ASN A 22 -0.77 -20.66 -5.26
C ASN A 22 -0.72 -20.70 -3.72
N PRO A 23 -0.34 -21.82 -3.07
CA PRO A 23 -0.02 -21.79 -1.66
C PRO A 23 1.27 -20.96 -1.47
N THR A 24 1.44 -20.32 -0.31
CA THR A 24 2.73 -19.82 0.25
C THR A 24 3.16 -18.35 0.13
N LYS A 25 2.28 -17.38 -0.21
CA LYS A 25 2.51 -15.97 0.19
C LYS A 25 1.20 -15.21 0.23
N LEU A 26 0.65 -14.96 1.41
CA LEU A 26 -0.41 -13.98 1.59
C LEU A 26 0.20 -12.57 1.48
N SER A 27 0.64 -12.21 0.28
CA SER A 27 1.15 -10.86 0.01
C SER A 27 -0.04 -9.90 -0.11
N LEU A 28 0.03 -8.77 0.61
CA LEU A 28 -0.90 -7.66 0.44
C LEU A 28 -1.03 -7.29 -1.04
N SER A 29 -2.24 -7.06 -1.52
CA SER A 29 -2.48 -6.55 -2.86
C SER A 29 -1.90 -5.14 -3.02
N THR A 30 -1.66 -4.72 -4.26
CA THR A 30 -1.17 -3.35 -4.55
C THR A 30 -2.07 -2.28 -3.94
N GLN A 31 -3.38 -2.47 -4.02
CA GLN A 31 -4.37 -1.52 -3.49
C GLN A 31 -4.35 -1.45 -1.95
N GLU A 32 -4.21 -2.59 -1.26
CA GLU A 32 -4.06 -2.62 0.19
C GLU A 32 -2.75 -1.97 0.63
N ARG A 33 -1.66 -2.22 -0.10
CA ARG A 33 -0.36 -1.58 0.14
C ARG A 33 -0.47 -0.06 0.01
N GLU A 34 -1.08 0.45 -1.06
CA GLU A 34 -1.27 1.88 -1.27
C GLU A 34 -2.12 2.52 -0.17
N THR A 35 -3.19 1.84 0.25
CA THR A 35 -4.06 2.29 1.35
C THR A 35 -3.28 2.38 2.67
N LEU A 36 -2.51 1.35 3.00
CA LEU A 36 -1.67 1.34 4.19
C LEU A 36 -0.63 2.47 4.12
N VAL A 37 0.05 2.63 2.97
CA VAL A 37 1.01 3.73 2.80
C VAL A 37 0.37 5.08 3.09
N GLN A 38 -0.83 5.34 2.58
CA GLN A 38 -1.57 6.58 2.87
C GLN A 38 -1.94 6.74 4.36
N GLU A 39 -2.33 5.65 5.03
CA GLU A 39 -2.64 5.66 6.47
C GLU A 39 -1.40 5.94 7.32
N PHE A 40 -0.23 5.45 6.91
CA PHE A 40 1.03 5.61 7.65
C PHE A 40 1.78 6.92 7.35
N LEU A 41 1.46 7.64 6.26
CA LEU A 41 2.05 8.95 5.95
C LEU A 41 2.03 9.95 7.13
N PRO A 42 0.88 10.25 7.78
CA PRO A 42 0.84 11.17 8.91
C PRO A 42 1.66 10.66 10.11
N VAL A 43 1.72 9.34 10.30
CA VAL A 43 2.50 8.71 11.38
C VAL A 43 4.00 8.87 11.13
N ILE A 44 4.46 8.60 9.91
CA ILE A 44 5.86 8.78 9.49
C ILE A 44 6.25 10.24 9.66
N LYS A 45 5.40 11.18 9.22
CA LYS A 45 5.65 12.62 9.39
C LYS A 45 5.79 13.01 10.85
N TYR A 46 4.87 12.56 11.70
CA TYR A 46 4.93 12.83 13.13
C TYR A 46 6.23 12.30 13.75
N MET A 47 6.60 11.07 13.45
CA MET A 47 7.84 10.46 13.97
C MET A 47 9.08 11.19 13.47
N ALA A 48 9.14 11.54 12.18
CA ALA A 48 10.22 12.30 11.57
C ALA A 48 10.40 13.67 12.25
N MET A 49 9.30 14.43 12.43
CA MET A 49 9.34 15.71 13.15
C MET A 49 9.82 15.54 14.59
N ARG A 50 9.26 14.56 15.32
CA ARG A 50 9.60 14.29 16.71
C ARG A 50 11.07 13.89 16.86
N MET A 51 11.64 13.16 15.89
CA MET A 51 13.05 12.77 15.87
C MET A 51 13.95 13.95 15.55
N ALA A 52 13.62 14.75 14.52
CA ALA A 52 14.35 15.96 14.16
C ALA A 52 14.43 16.94 15.34
N MET A 53 13.32 17.14 16.07
CA MET A 53 13.27 18.00 17.26
C MET A 53 14.16 17.51 18.41
N ARG A 54 14.39 16.20 18.55
CA ARG A 54 15.24 15.63 19.62
C ARG A 54 16.70 15.51 19.22
N ALA A 55 17.01 15.60 17.93
CA ALA A 55 18.36 15.46 17.42
C ALA A 55 19.11 16.79 17.55
N SER A 56 20.26 16.79 18.22
CA SER A 56 21.16 17.95 18.27
C SER A 56 21.89 18.21 16.95
N SER A 57 21.79 17.29 15.98
CA SER A 57 22.56 17.25 14.73
C SER A 57 21.89 17.93 13.54
N GLY A 58 20.76 18.65 13.73
CA GLY A 58 20.10 19.38 12.65
C GLY A 58 19.58 18.46 11.53
N LEU A 59 19.04 17.30 11.90
CA LEU A 59 18.47 16.35 10.93
C LEU A 59 17.29 16.96 10.18
N ASN A 60 17.24 16.74 8.87
CA ASN A 60 16.15 17.20 8.04
C ASN A 60 14.94 16.24 8.16
N VAL A 61 13.75 16.81 8.32
CA VAL A 61 12.50 16.05 8.42
C VAL A 61 12.23 15.29 7.12
N GLU A 62 12.57 15.87 5.97
CA GLU A 62 12.34 15.24 4.65
C GLU A 62 13.19 13.97 4.46
N ASP A 63 14.43 13.98 4.96
CA ASP A 63 15.32 12.80 4.93
C ASP A 63 14.77 11.69 5.82
N LEU A 64 14.28 12.06 7.01
CA LEU A 64 13.66 11.12 7.96
C LEU A 64 12.34 10.55 7.42
N MET A 65 11.52 11.36 6.74
CA MET A 65 10.30 10.88 6.09
C MET A 65 10.64 9.91 4.95
N SER A 66 11.62 10.23 4.12
CA SER A 66 12.06 9.36 3.03
C SER A 66 12.58 8.01 3.56
N ALA A 67 13.41 8.04 4.60
CA ALA A 67 13.88 6.84 5.29
C ALA A 67 12.72 6.01 5.89
N GLY A 68 11.75 6.68 6.53
CA GLY A 68 10.56 6.05 7.09
C GLY A 68 9.67 5.39 6.02
N MET A 69 9.50 6.05 4.87
CA MET A 69 8.74 5.51 3.74
C MET A 69 9.40 4.25 3.16
N VAL A 70 10.72 4.27 2.96
CA VAL A 70 11.46 3.10 2.47
C VAL A 70 11.33 1.93 3.46
N GLY A 71 11.44 2.19 4.77
CA GLY A 71 11.24 1.17 5.80
C GLY A 71 9.82 0.61 5.83
N LEU A 72 8.81 1.45 5.62
CA LEU A 72 7.41 1.03 5.52
C LEU A 72 7.19 0.11 4.32
N LEU A 73 7.72 0.46 3.15
CA LEU A 73 7.59 -0.34 1.95
C LEU A 73 8.26 -1.71 2.11
N ASP A 74 9.46 -1.76 2.70
CA ASP A 74 10.15 -3.01 3.00
C ASP A 74 9.35 -3.87 4.00
N ALA A 75 8.84 -3.26 5.07
CA ALA A 75 7.97 -3.94 6.04
C ALA A 75 6.72 -4.52 5.38
N LEU A 76 6.08 -3.78 4.47
CA LEU A 76 4.90 -4.23 3.69
C LEU A 76 5.24 -5.38 2.73
N THR A 77 6.47 -5.46 2.23
CA THR A 77 6.90 -6.58 1.36
C THR A 77 7.18 -7.86 2.13
N LYS A 78 7.61 -7.72 3.38
CA LYS A 78 7.93 -8.82 4.31
C LYS A 78 6.76 -9.21 5.20
N PHE A 79 5.70 -8.41 5.22
CA PHE A 79 4.52 -8.67 6.02
C PHE A 79 3.82 -9.96 5.58
N ASP A 80 3.49 -10.78 6.57
CA ASP A 80 2.81 -12.06 6.39
C ASP A 80 1.58 -12.09 7.32
N PRO A 81 0.36 -11.89 6.78
CA PRO A 81 -0.86 -11.84 7.57
C PRO A 81 -1.24 -13.21 8.17
N SER A 82 -0.61 -14.30 7.72
CA SER A 82 -0.77 -15.64 8.33
C SER A 82 -0.26 -15.70 9.77
N ARG A 83 0.58 -14.72 10.16
CA ARG A 83 1.18 -14.66 11.49
C ARG A 83 0.24 -14.10 12.54
N GLU A 84 -1.00 -13.73 12.18
CA GLU A 84 -1.99 -13.05 13.04
C GLU A 84 -1.49 -11.74 13.67
N ILE A 85 -0.34 -11.24 13.21
CA ILE A 85 0.21 -9.94 13.62
C ILE A 85 -0.46 -8.89 12.76
N LYS A 86 -1.17 -7.94 13.39
CA LYS A 86 -1.72 -6.79 12.69
C LYS A 86 -0.58 -5.87 12.28
N PHE A 87 -0.61 -5.39 11.04
CA PHE A 87 0.24 -4.30 10.58
C PHE A 87 -0.27 -2.99 11.18
N ARG A 88 -0.06 -2.79 12.48
CA ARG A 88 -0.46 -1.58 13.23
C ARG A 88 0.60 -1.20 14.26
N THR A 89 0.64 0.09 14.54
CA THR A 89 1.40 0.71 15.64
C THR A 89 0.64 0.61 16.95
#